data_AF-A0A356IM12-F1
#
_entry.id   AF-A0A356IM12-F1
#
_cell.length_a   1.000
_cell.length_b   1.000
_cell.length_c   1.000
_cell.angle_alpha   90.00
_cell.angle_beta   90.00
_cell.angle_gamma   90.00
#
_symmetry.space_group_name_H-M   'P 1'
#
loop_
_entity.id
_entity.type
_entity.pdbx_description
1 polymer ?
#
loop_
_entity_poly.entity_id
_entity_poly.type
_entity_poly.pdbx_seq_one_letter_code
_entity_poly.pdbx_strand_id
1 'polypeptide(L)'
;MGMSGAKVWDAFHGGDIKGIRDYCETDVLNTWLVYLRFQLIRGVIMEEGYQAELDMVKEYLVRETRPHFQEFLQHWQGTTGNKG
;
A
#
# COMPACT_ATOMS: atom_id res chain seq x y z
N MET A 1 2.37 5.83 8.43
CA MET A 1 1.47 7.00 8.34
C MET A 1 2.11 7.88 7.28
N GLY A 2 1.49 8.06 6.11
CA GLY A 2 2.15 8.69 4.96
C GLY A 2 1.86 10.19 4.80
N MET A 3 2.52 10.81 3.81
CA MET A 3 2.07 12.08 3.23
C MET A 3 0.59 11.95 2.81
N SER A 4 -0.19 13.02 2.94
CA SER A 4 -1.55 13.10 2.39
C SER A 4 -1.47 13.81 1.04
N GLY A 5 -2.34 13.46 0.09
CA GLY A 5 -2.44 14.13 -1.21
C GLY A 5 -2.57 15.66 -1.11
N ALA A 6 -3.18 16.16 -0.03
CA ALA A 6 -3.27 17.60 0.25
C ALA A 6 -1.90 18.30 0.42
N LYS A 7 -0.85 17.57 0.76
CA LYS A 7 0.51 18.09 1.00
C LYS A 7 1.42 18.04 -0.23
N VAL A 8 0.98 17.44 -1.34
CA VAL A 8 1.82 17.28 -2.54
C VAL A 8 2.21 18.64 -3.12
N TRP A 9 1.30 19.61 -3.14
CA TRP A 9 1.58 20.95 -3.66
C TRP A 9 2.65 21.68 -2.85
N ASP A 10 2.52 21.64 -1.52
CA ASP A 10 3.50 22.25 -0.61
C ASP A 10 4.86 21.53 -0.71
N ALA A 11 4.86 20.20 -0.80
CA ALA A 11 6.07 19.41 -0.95
C ALA A 11 6.79 19.69 -2.29
N PHE A 12 6.02 19.90 -3.37
CA PHE A 12 6.59 20.25 -4.66
C PHE A 12 7.25 21.62 -4.62
N HIS A 13 6.60 22.62 -4.03
CA HIS A 13 7.19 23.94 -3.81
C HIS A 13 8.41 23.90 -2.88
N GLY A 14 8.42 22.99 -1.90
CA GLY A 14 9.57 22.71 -1.04
C GLY A 14 10.69 21.91 -1.70
N GLY A 15 10.53 21.45 -2.94
CA GLY A 15 11.51 20.64 -3.67
C GLY A 15 11.59 19.16 -3.26
N ASP A 16 10.65 18.67 -2.43
CA ASP A 16 10.63 17.29 -1.94
C ASP A 16 10.00 16.31 -2.94
N ILE A 17 10.63 16.21 -4.12
CA ILE A 17 10.17 15.31 -5.19
C ILE A 17 10.28 13.84 -4.78
N LYS A 18 11.29 13.49 -3.98
CA LYS A 18 11.46 12.12 -3.48
C LYS A 18 10.31 11.75 -2.54
N GLY A 19 9.95 12.60 -1.59
CA GLY A 19 8.82 12.35 -0.68
C GLY A 19 7.50 12.21 -1.43
N ILE A 20 7.26 13.03 -2.46
CA ILE A 20 6.09 12.89 -3.34
C ILE A 20 6.09 11.54 -4.05
N ARG A 21 7.23 11.11 -4.59
CA ARG A 21 7.33 9.81 -5.27
C ARG A 21 7.06 8.65 -4.32
N ASP A 22 7.72 8.64 -3.17
CA ASP A 22 7.54 7.61 -2.14
C ASP A 22 6.06 7.51 -1.72
N TYR A 23 5.39 8.65 -1.56
CA TYR A 23 3.95 8.72 -1.30
C TYR A 23 3.11 8.10 -2.43
N CYS A 24 3.32 8.52 -3.67
CA CYS A 24 2.57 8.00 -4.83
C CYS A 24 2.73 6.48 -4.96
N GLU A 25 3.92 5.93 -4.71
CA GLU A 25 4.15 4.49 -4.74
C GLU A 25 3.34 3.76 -3.65
N THR A 26 3.21 4.33 -2.44
CA THR A 26 2.34 3.76 -1.39
C THR A 26 0.84 3.90 -1.66
N ASP A 27 0.40 4.95 -2.34
CA ASP A 27 -1.01 5.15 -2.71
C ASP A 27 -1.48 4.17 -3.79
N VAL A 28 -0.59 3.83 -4.72
CA VAL A 28 -0.85 2.76 -5.69
C VAL A 28 -1.06 1.42 -4.98
N LEU A 29 -0.22 1.09 -3.99
CA LEU A 29 -0.38 -0.13 -3.19
C LEU A 29 -1.73 -0.14 -2.45
N ASN A 30 -2.09 0.95 -1.77
CA ASN A 30 -3.40 1.07 -1.10
C ASN A 30 -4.57 0.89 -2.08
N THR A 31 -4.51 1.57 -3.22
CA THR A 31 -5.55 1.49 -4.25
C THR A 31 -5.70 0.07 -4.79
N TRP A 32 -4.57 -0.62 -5.01
CA TRP A 32 -4.56 -2.02 -5.45
C TRP A 32 -5.21 -2.96 -4.43
N LEU A 33 -4.88 -2.83 -3.14
CA LEU A 33 -5.47 -3.66 -2.08
C LEU A 33 -6.98 -3.45 -1.96
N VAL A 34 -7.46 -2.21 -2.07
CA VAL A 34 -8.90 -1.89 -2.10
C VAL A 34 -9.56 -2.49 -3.34
N TYR A 35 -8.92 -2.39 -4.50
CA TYR A 35 -9.42 -2.99 -5.74
C TYR A 35 -9.55 -4.52 -5.62
N LEU A 36 -8.54 -5.20 -5.11
CA LEU A 36 -8.59 -6.65 -4.87
C LEU A 36 -9.77 -7.03 -3.96
N ARG A 37 -9.95 -6.31 -2.85
CA ARG A 37 -11.07 -6.56 -1.93
C ARG A 37 -12.43 -6.32 -2.60
N PHE A 38 -12.53 -5.29 -3.43
CA PHE A 38 -13.74 -5.01 -4.21
C PHE A 38 -14.05 -6.13 -5.22
N GLN A 39 -13.03 -6.65 -5.91
CA GLN A 39 -13.20 -7.75 -6.86
C GLN A 39 -13.63 -9.06 -6.16
N LEU A 40 -13.14 -9.31 -4.95
CA LEU A 40 -13.61 -10.41 -4.11
C LEU A 40 -15.09 -10.26 -3.72
N ILE A 41 -15.50 -9.07 -3.26
CA ILE A 41 -16.90 -8.79 -2.89
C ILE A 41 -17.85 -9.00 -4.09
N ARG A 42 -17.37 -8.71 -5.30
CA ARG A 42 -18.13 -8.93 -6.54
C ARG A 42 -18.14 -10.37 -7.02
N GLY A 43 -17.40 -11.28 -6.39
CA GLY A 43 -17.23 -12.67 -6.84
C GLY A 43 -16.44 -12.81 -8.14
N VAL A 44 -15.66 -11.80 -8.53
CA VAL A 44 -14.80 -11.86 -9.73
C VAL A 44 -13.53 -12.67 -9.44
N ILE A 45 -13.00 -12.54 -8.24
CA ILE A 45 -11.93 -13.40 -7.72
C ILE A 45 -12.45 -14.15 -6.50
N MET A 46 -11.98 -15.39 -6.34
CA MET A 46 -12.28 -16.21 -5.16
C MET A 46 -11.28 -15.93 -4.03
N GLU A 47 -11.59 -16.42 -2.84
CA GLU A 47 -10.75 -16.21 -1.65
C GLU A 47 -9.30 -16.68 -1.88
N GLU A 48 -9.10 -17.81 -2.56
CA GLU A 48 -7.77 -18.33 -2.86
C GLU A 48 -6.98 -17.39 -3.79
N GLY A 49 -7.65 -16.83 -4.80
CA GLY A 49 -7.05 -15.86 -5.71
C GLY A 49 -6.74 -14.54 -5.02
N TYR A 50 -7.65 -14.06 -4.17
CA TYR A 50 -7.43 -12.88 -3.35
C TYR A 50 -6.20 -13.06 -2.44
N GLN A 51 -6.11 -14.19 -1.74
CA GLN A 51 -4.99 -14.49 -0.85
C GLN A 51 -3.66 -14.58 -1.61
N ALA A 52 -3.64 -15.22 -2.78
CA ALA A 52 -2.45 -15.31 -3.63
C ALA A 52 -1.94 -13.92 -4.06
N GLU A 53 -2.85 -13.02 -4.44
CA GLU A 53 -2.50 -11.62 -4.78
C GLU A 53 -1.95 -10.85 -3.56
N LEU A 54 -2.54 -11.04 -2.38
CA LEU A 54 -2.02 -10.41 -1.15
C LEU A 54 -0.61 -10.90 -0.84
N ASP A 55 -0.35 -12.19 -0.98
CA ASP A 55 0.95 -12.78 -0.67
C ASP A 55 2.00 -12.37 -1.67
N MET A 56 1.66 -12.27 -2.97
CA MET A 56 2.54 -11.70 -3.99
C MET A 56 2.96 -10.26 -3.63
N VAL A 57 2.01 -9.41 -3.22
CA VAL A 57 2.33 -8.02 -2.83
C VAL A 57 3.23 -7.98 -1.59
N LYS A 58 2.96 -8.82 -0.57
CA LYS A 58 3.83 -8.92 0.61
C LYS A 58 5.23 -9.36 0.25
N GLU A 59 5.37 -10.39 -0.58
CA GLU A 59 6.67 -10.89 -1.04
C GLU A 59 7.45 -9.81 -1.79
N TYR A 60 6.78 -9.06 -2.67
CA TYR A 60 7.38 -7.93 -3.35
C TYR A 60 7.91 -6.89 -2.36
N LEU A 61 7.10 -6.51 -1.36
CA LEU A 61 7.48 -5.52 -0.34
C LEU A 61 8.62 -6.00 0.55
N VAL A 62 8.67 -7.29 0.90
CA VAL A 62 9.77 -7.88 1.69
C VAL A 62 11.10 -7.84 0.94
N ARG A 63 11.06 -8.03 -0.38
CA ARG A 63 12.27 -8.00 -1.23
C ARG A 63 12.79 -6.59 -1.46
N GLU A 64 11.94 -5.58 -1.33
CA GLU A 64 12.33 -4.19 -1.53
C GLU A 64 12.95 -3.57 -0.27
N THR A 65 14.01 -2.81 -0.45
CA THR A 65 14.80 -2.20 0.63
C THR A 65 14.46 -0.74 0.88
N ARG A 66 13.59 -0.15 0.06
CA ARG A 66 13.12 1.24 0.20
C ARG A 66 12.34 1.43 1.51
N PRO A 67 12.70 2.44 2.34
CA PRO A 67 12.10 2.62 3.66
C PRO A 67 10.56 2.76 3.67
N HIS A 68 9.99 3.48 2.70
CA HIS A 68 8.54 3.72 2.65
C HIS A 68 7.74 2.42 2.41
N PHE A 69 8.32 1.42 1.74
CA PHE A 69 7.68 0.10 1.59
C PHE A 69 7.79 -0.78 2.84
N GLN A 70 8.90 -0.69 3.57
CA GLN A 70 9.02 -1.37 4.86
C GLN A 70 8.02 -0.79 5.87
N GLU A 71 7.89 0.54 5.92
CA GLU A 71 6.88 1.22 6.75
C GLU A 71 5.46 0.80 6.33
N PHE A 72 5.18 0.78 5.02
CA PHE A 72 3.89 0.32 4.50
C PHE A 72 3.56 -1.11 4.95
N LEU A 73 4.51 -2.05 4.78
CA LEU A 73 4.33 -3.46 5.14
C LEU A 73 4.09 -3.63 6.65
N GLN A 74 4.85 -2.93 7.48
CA GLN A 74 4.68 -2.95 8.94
C GLN A 74 3.28 -2.48 9.36
N HIS A 75 2.79 -1.38 8.79
CA HIS A 75 1.44 -0.89 9.08
C HIS A 75 0.35 -1.85 8.60
N TRP A 76 0.53 -2.41 7.41
CA TRP A 76 -0.42 -3.37 6.87
C TRP A 76 -0.54 -4.62 7.76
N GLN A 77 0.59 -5.17 8.20
CA GLN A 77 0.62 -6.34 9.08
C GLN A 77 0.12 -6.02 10.50
N GLY A 78 0.48 -4.87 11.07
CA GLY A 78 0.02 -4.44 12.39
C GLY A 78 -1.50 -4.27 12.48
N THR A 79 -2.17 -3.98 11.37
CA THR A 79 -3.64 -3.88 11.30
C THR A 79 -4.32 -5.26 11.37
N THR A 80 -3.62 -6.34 11.02
CA THR A 80 -4.19 -7.70 11.01
C THR A 80 -4.17 -8.41 12.37
N GLY A 81 -3.58 -7.80 13.40
CA GLY A 81 -3.39 -8.38 14.73
C GLY A 81 -4.42 -8.04 15.80
N ASN A 82 -5.50 -7.33 15.50
CA ASN A 82 -6.54 -6.99 16.48
C ASN A 82 -7.91 -7.51 16.08
N LYS A 83 -8.12 -8.82 16.25
CA LYS A 83 -9.45 -9.40 16.41
C LYS A 83 -9.64 -9.68 17.90
N GLY A 84 -10.15 -8.67 18.61
CA GLY A 84 -10.89 -8.89 19.85
C GLY A 84 -12.28 -9.42 19.57
#